data_AF-A0A2P8GVF8-F1
#
_entry.id   AF-A0A2P8GVF8-F1
#
_cell.length_a   1.000
_cell.length_b   1.000
_cell.length_c   1.000
_cell.angle_alpha   90.00
_cell.angle_beta   90.00
_cell.angle_gamma   90.00
#
_symmetry.space_group_name_H-M   'P 1'
#
loop_
_entity.id
_entity.type
_entity.pdbx_description
1 polymer ?
#
loop_
_entity_poly.entity_id
_entity_poly.type
_entity_poly.pdbx_seq_one_letter_code
_entity_poly.pdbx_strand_id
1 'polypeptide(L)'
;MTETSTAPERAVPGLEALRRMERRRPGQESIARTAAVRAGSSSPSVVHRMLGGSPVGSAERAAFDAARGERIVGRELDALPNRWIVLHSLPSPGTSGDLDHVIVGPGGVFAVTTRFVAGADVIVGDDDLVTSGRRMPFARSAVSAARRVAQLAGRSLPPGVAVRGVVVVAGARTVRRGSRHRVVDVREAAAVREWLESHPPVLDDDAVEGVAVQIAQSYEATAGALPRGVTASTVTSAAIFARLERESAVARRIRVLWRAVGVAVLTGALWVSFTQLPAWLALHLG
;
A
#
# COMPACT_ATOMS: atom_id res chain seq x y z
N MET A 1 -5.33 24.30 -55.12
CA MET A 1 -5.31 23.11 -54.24
C MET A 1 -4.37 23.46 -53.09
N THR A 2 -4.92 24.03 -52.03
CA THR A 2 -4.17 24.44 -50.83
C THR A 2 -4.10 23.24 -49.90
N GLU A 3 -2.93 22.59 -49.86
CA GLU A 3 -2.63 21.58 -48.84
C GLU A 3 -2.45 22.28 -47.49
N THR A 4 -3.45 22.12 -46.64
CA THR A 4 -3.36 22.44 -45.22
C THR A 4 -2.42 21.42 -44.58
N SER A 5 -1.14 21.78 -44.48
CA SER A 5 -0.14 21.05 -43.70
C SER A 5 -0.51 21.15 -42.22
N THR A 6 -1.13 20.08 -41.71
CA THR A 6 -1.43 19.91 -40.28
C THR A 6 -0.10 19.78 -39.54
N ALA A 7 0.38 20.88 -38.96
CA ALA A 7 1.56 20.86 -38.10
C ALA A 7 1.32 19.86 -36.94
N PRO A 8 2.31 19.04 -36.55
CA PRO A 8 2.17 18.14 -35.42
C PRO A 8 1.89 18.98 -34.17
N GLU A 9 0.79 18.68 -33.50
CA GLU A 9 0.36 19.22 -32.22
C GLU A 9 1.56 19.18 -31.25
N ARG A 10 2.12 20.34 -30.93
CA ARG A 10 3.27 20.44 -30.01
C ARG A 10 2.82 19.88 -28.66
N ALA A 11 3.33 18.72 -28.30
CA ALA A 11 3.05 18.11 -27.01
C ALA A 11 3.35 19.11 -25.88
N VAL A 12 2.33 19.48 -25.11
CA VAL A 12 2.48 20.36 -23.95
C VAL A 12 3.33 19.58 -22.93
N PRO A 13 4.54 20.05 -22.56
CA PRO A 13 5.48 19.25 -21.76
C PRO A 13 4.91 18.70 -20.46
N GLY A 14 3.92 19.38 -19.88
CA GLY A 14 3.24 18.94 -18.67
C GLY A 14 2.28 17.78 -18.84
N LEU A 15 1.57 17.73 -19.97
CA LEU A 15 0.69 16.62 -20.26
C LEU A 15 1.50 15.33 -20.48
N GLU A 16 2.70 15.44 -21.06
CA GLU A 16 3.60 14.29 -21.16
C GLU A 16 4.13 13.82 -19.81
N ALA A 17 4.47 14.75 -18.92
CA ALA A 17 4.88 14.45 -17.55
C ALA A 17 3.77 13.70 -16.81
N LEU A 18 2.53 14.18 -16.93
CA LEU A 18 1.35 13.53 -16.39
C LEU A 18 1.19 12.11 -16.95
N ARG A 19 1.19 11.95 -18.28
CA ARG A 19 1.11 10.63 -18.94
C ARG A 19 2.22 9.68 -18.49
N ARG A 20 3.44 10.18 -18.22
CA ARG A 20 4.55 9.37 -17.67
C ARG A 20 4.26 8.90 -16.26
N MET A 21 3.68 9.75 -15.42
CA MET A 21 3.33 9.42 -14.05
C MET A 21 2.14 8.49 -13.93
N GLU A 22 1.13 8.62 -14.78
CA GLU A 22 -0.02 7.70 -14.86
C GLU A 22 0.39 6.27 -15.22
N ARG A 23 1.53 6.07 -15.90
CA ARG A 23 2.08 4.73 -16.18
C ARG A 23 2.71 4.06 -14.97
N ARG A 24 3.00 4.81 -13.90
CA ARG A 24 3.57 4.25 -12.68
C ARG A 24 2.53 3.39 -11.99
N ARG A 25 2.97 2.29 -11.39
CA ARG A 25 2.09 1.32 -10.75
C ARG A 25 2.12 1.48 -9.22
N PRO A 26 1.02 1.17 -8.52
CA PRO A 26 1.01 1.16 -7.06
C PRO A 26 2.04 0.17 -6.52
N GLY A 27 2.82 0.60 -5.52
CA GLY A 27 3.86 -0.22 -4.91
C GLY A 27 5.15 -0.33 -5.73
N GLN A 28 5.30 0.37 -6.87
CA GLN A 28 6.45 0.19 -7.76
C GLN A 28 7.79 0.38 -7.05
N GLU A 29 7.94 1.45 -6.27
CA GLU A 29 9.19 1.73 -5.53
C GLU A 29 9.42 0.72 -4.39
N SER A 30 8.36 0.35 -3.67
CA SER A 30 8.43 -0.66 -2.62
C SER A 30 8.75 -2.06 -3.16
N ILE A 31 8.30 -2.40 -4.37
CA ILE A 31 8.66 -3.62 -5.11
C ILE A 31 10.15 -3.59 -5.46
N ALA A 32 10.62 -2.49 -6.06
CA ALA A 32 12.03 -2.33 -6.43
C ALA A 32 12.94 -2.43 -5.19
N ARG A 33 12.57 -1.77 -4.09
CA ARG A 33 13.28 -1.83 -2.80
C ARG A 33 13.30 -3.25 -2.23
N THR A 34 12.18 -3.97 -2.30
CA THR A 34 12.12 -5.37 -1.87
C THR A 34 13.11 -6.23 -2.66
N ALA A 35 13.10 -6.11 -3.99
CA ALA A 35 13.97 -6.88 -4.86
C ALA A 35 15.45 -6.55 -4.64
N ALA A 36 15.78 -5.27 -4.47
CA ALA A 36 17.15 -4.82 -4.20
C ALA A 36 17.70 -5.39 -2.88
N VAL A 37 16.94 -5.33 -1.79
CA VAL A 37 17.34 -5.91 -0.49
C VAL A 37 17.43 -7.43 -0.59
N ARG A 38 16.51 -8.06 -1.32
CA ARG A 38 16.49 -9.52 -1.50
C ARG A 38 17.71 -10.04 -2.25
N ALA A 39 18.24 -9.29 -3.21
CA ALA A 39 19.41 -9.70 -3.99
C ALA A 39 20.65 -9.97 -3.12
N GLY A 40 20.76 -9.30 -1.96
CA GLY A 40 21.83 -9.53 -0.98
C GLY A 40 21.50 -10.53 0.13
N SER A 41 20.33 -11.19 0.10
CA SER A 41 19.83 -12.02 1.20
C SER A 41 19.85 -13.51 0.89
N SER A 42 20.21 -14.34 1.87
CA SER A 42 20.16 -15.79 1.76
C SER A 42 18.72 -16.32 1.66
N SER A 43 18.52 -17.35 0.84
CA SER A 43 17.21 -18.01 0.76
C SER A 43 16.92 -18.85 2.02
N PRO A 44 15.68 -18.88 2.52
CA PRO A 44 15.32 -19.72 3.66
C PRO A 44 15.59 -21.21 3.38
N SER A 45 15.94 -21.97 4.41
CA SER A 45 16.18 -23.42 4.29
C SER A 45 14.91 -24.19 3.90
N VAL A 46 15.09 -25.40 3.34
CA VAL A 46 13.98 -26.29 2.96
C VAL A 46 13.09 -26.61 4.17
N VAL A 47 13.71 -26.96 5.31
CA VAL A 47 13.00 -27.26 6.56
C VAL A 47 12.17 -26.07 7.02
N HIS A 48 12.72 -24.85 6.97
CA HIS A 48 11.98 -23.65 7.33
C HIS A 48 10.73 -23.46 6.46
N ARG A 49 10.80 -23.75 5.15
CA ARG A 49 9.63 -23.71 4.25
C ARG A 49 8.60 -24.80 4.56
N MET A 50 9.05 -26.02 4.84
CA MET A 50 8.17 -27.16 5.20
C MET A 50 7.37 -26.90 6.48
N LEU A 51 7.97 -26.19 7.45
CA LEU A 51 7.28 -25.76 8.67
C LEU A 51 6.42 -24.50 8.46
N GLY A 52 6.31 -23.99 7.23
CA GLY A 52 5.52 -22.81 6.91
C GLY A 52 6.16 -21.50 7.34
N GLY A 53 7.49 -21.44 7.48
CA GLY A 53 8.23 -20.21 7.74
C GLY A 53 8.10 -19.18 6.62
N SER A 54 8.14 -17.88 6.98
CA SER A 54 8.03 -16.79 6.01
C SER A 54 9.21 -16.79 5.02
N PRO A 55 8.99 -16.73 3.70
CA PRO A 55 10.09 -16.65 2.73
C PRO A 55 10.76 -15.27 2.71
N VAL A 56 10.07 -14.26 3.26
CA VAL A 56 10.51 -12.87 3.34
C VAL A 56 11.28 -12.69 4.64
N GLY A 57 12.55 -12.33 4.52
CA GLY A 57 13.45 -12.01 5.62
C GLY A 57 13.09 -10.70 6.32
N SER A 58 13.74 -10.43 7.46
CA SER A 58 13.52 -9.23 8.26
C SER A 58 13.95 -7.95 7.52
N ALA A 59 15.02 -8.02 6.72
CA ALA A 59 15.58 -6.88 6.01
C ALA A 59 14.63 -6.33 4.93
N GLU A 60 14.02 -7.21 4.12
CA GLU A 60 13.10 -6.81 3.06
C GLU A 60 11.63 -6.71 3.53
N ARG A 61 11.31 -7.14 4.77
CA ARG A 61 9.94 -7.23 5.31
C ARG A 61 9.16 -5.93 5.18
N ALA A 62 9.76 -4.81 5.57
CA ALA A 62 9.09 -3.51 5.59
C ALA A 62 8.72 -3.05 4.18
N ALA A 63 9.64 -3.16 3.22
CA ALA A 63 9.39 -2.84 1.82
C ALA A 63 8.36 -3.79 1.19
N PHE A 64 8.43 -5.08 1.52
CA PHE A 64 7.50 -6.07 1.01
C PHE A 64 6.08 -5.81 1.49
N ASP A 65 5.91 -5.50 2.78
CA ASP A 65 4.61 -5.16 3.36
C ASP A 65 4.07 -3.83 2.83
N ALA A 66 4.92 -2.82 2.65
CA ALA A 66 4.53 -1.56 2.00
C ALA A 66 3.99 -1.79 0.57
N ALA A 67 4.72 -2.53 -0.27
CA ALA A 67 4.29 -2.87 -1.62
C ALA A 67 2.94 -3.61 -1.66
N ARG A 68 2.71 -4.55 -0.72
CA ARG A 68 1.41 -5.24 -0.61
C ARG A 68 0.29 -4.28 -0.23
N GLY A 69 0.54 -3.38 0.72
CA GLY A 69 -0.40 -2.35 1.11
C GLY A 69 -0.74 -1.43 -0.05
N GLU A 70 0.27 -0.80 -0.64
CA GLU A 70 0.11 0.14 -1.75
C GLU A 70 -0.64 -0.50 -2.93
N ARG A 71 -0.38 -1.77 -3.25
CA ARG A 71 -1.14 -2.49 -4.29
C ARG A 71 -2.59 -2.78 -3.92
N ILE A 72 -2.90 -2.98 -2.64
CA ILE A 72 -4.29 -3.16 -2.18
C ILE A 72 -5.03 -1.83 -2.33
N VAL A 73 -4.45 -0.74 -1.81
CA VAL A 73 -5.04 0.61 -1.88
C VAL A 73 -5.13 1.09 -3.33
N GLY A 74 -4.08 0.89 -4.11
CA GLY A 74 -4.03 1.24 -5.53
C GLY A 74 -5.18 0.63 -6.33
N ARG A 75 -5.56 -0.63 -6.09
CA ARG A 75 -6.71 -1.24 -6.78
C ARG A 75 -8.04 -0.54 -6.48
N GLU A 76 -8.22 -0.04 -5.27
CA GLU A 76 -9.44 0.70 -4.88
C GLU A 76 -9.44 2.09 -5.55
N LEU A 77 -8.27 2.72 -5.65
CA LEU A 77 -8.09 4.02 -6.28
C LEU A 77 -8.18 3.96 -7.81
N ASP A 78 -7.64 2.92 -8.44
CA ASP A 78 -7.72 2.66 -9.89
C ASP A 78 -9.17 2.47 -10.37
N ALA A 79 -10.09 2.18 -9.45
CA ALA A 79 -11.50 2.04 -9.72
C ALA A 79 -12.29 3.34 -9.60
N LEU A 80 -11.65 4.47 -9.27
CA LEU A 80 -12.29 5.79 -9.26
C LEU A 80 -12.78 6.17 -10.67
N PRO A 81 -13.87 6.94 -10.79
CA PRO A 81 -14.37 7.41 -12.09
C PRO A 81 -13.33 8.24 -12.86
N ASN A 82 -13.48 8.32 -14.19
CA ASN A 82 -12.54 9.00 -15.10
C ASN A 82 -12.24 10.49 -14.78
N ARG A 83 -13.09 11.15 -13.98
CA ARG A 83 -12.86 12.53 -13.50
C ARG A 83 -11.82 12.62 -12.39
N TRP A 84 -11.30 11.49 -11.93
CA TRP A 84 -10.23 11.41 -10.94
C TRP A 84 -8.94 11.00 -11.62
N ILE A 85 -7.86 11.73 -11.30
CA ILE A 85 -6.50 11.41 -11.71
C ILE A 85 -5.77 10.83 -10.50
N VAL A 86 -5.16 9.66 -10.70
CA VAL A 86 -4.45 8.90 -9.66
C VAL A 86 -2.99 8.74 -10.07
N LEU A 87 -2.08 9.27 -9.26
CA LEU A 87 -0.64 9.17 -9.50
C LEU A 87 -0.01 8.28 -8.42
N HIS A 88 0.68 7.21 -8.85
CA HIS A 88 1.24 6.22 -7.93
C HIS A 88 2.76 6.29 -7.77
N SER A 89 3.20 5.97 -6.55
CA SER A 89 4.57 5.76 -6.13
C SER A 89 5.49 6.88 -6.61
N LEU A 90 5.41 8.09 -6.05
CA LEU A 90 6.27 9.21 -6.43
C LEU A 90 7.47 9.27 -5.45
N PRO A 91 8.65 8.73 -5.81
CA PRO A 91 9.80 8.72 -4.92
C PRO A 91 10.26 10.13 -4.54
N SER A 92 10.94 10.24 -3.40
CA SER A 92 11.61 11.49 -3.02
C SER A 92 13.11 11.34 -2.86
N PRO A 93 13.89 12.36 -3.23
CA PRO A 93 15.24 12.48 -2.70
C PRO A 93 15.22 12.76 -1.19
N GLY A 94 16.22 12.21 -0.50
CA GLY A 94 16.50 12.50 0.91
C GLY A 94 15.48 11.93 1.90
N THR A 95 15.19 12.67 2.97
CA THR A 95 14.41 12.21 4.13
C THR A 95 12.91 12.49 4.05
N SER A 96 12.45 13.12 2.96
CA SER A 96 11.07 13.59 2.82
C SER A 96 10.05 12.47 2.57
N GLY A 97 10.52 11.25 2.26
CA GLY A 97 9.70 10.05 2.10
C GLY A 97 8.94 10.01 0.77
N ASP A 98 8.74 8.80 0.25
CA ASP A 98 7.98 8.58 -0.98
C ASP A 98 6.50 8.93 -0.76
N LEU A 99 5.82 9.42 -1.82
CA LEU A 99 4.36 9.56 -1.81
C LEU A 99 3.77 8.30 -2.44
N ASP A 100 2.98 7.55 -1.66
CA ASP A 100 2.38 6.31 -2.14
C ASP A 100 1.37 6.59 -3.26
N HIS A 101 0.38 7.46 -3.00
CA HIS A 101 -0.59 7.88 -4.01
C HIS A 101 -0.97 9.36 -3.87
N VAL A 102 -1.09 10.07 -5.00
CA VAL A 102 -1.63 11.43 -5.08
C VAL A 102 -2.89 11.39 -5.92
N ILE A 103 -3.99 11.88 -5.35
CA ILE A 103 -5.30 11.84 -5.98
C ILE A 103 -5.76 13.27 -6.24
N VAL A 104 -6.15 13.55 -7.47
CA VAL A 104 -6.75 14.83 -7.86
C VAL A 104 -8.10 14.51 -8.49
N GLY A 105 -9.17 15.10 -7.97
CA GLY A 105 -10.49 14.91 -8.54
C GLY A 105 -11.51 15.88 -7.97
N PRO A 106 -12.80 15.71 -8.28
CA PRO A 106 -13.83 16.68 -7.96
C PRO A 106 -13.88 17.01 -6.46
N GLY A 107 -13.68 16.01 -5.60
CA GLY A 107 -13.68 16.18 -4.15
C GLY A 107 -12.46 16.92 -3.57
N GLY A 108 -11.46 17.26 -4.38
CA GLY A 108 -10.23 17.97 -4.00
C GLY A 108 -8.95 17.19 -4.30
N VAL A 109 -7.89 17.53 -3.57
CA VAL A 109 -6.54 16.92 -3.71
C VAL A 109 -6.19 16.15 -2.44
N PHE A 110 -5.73 14.91 -2.60
CA PHE A 110 -5.45 14.01 -1.49
C PHE A 110 -4.07 13.39 -1.61
N ALA A 111 -3.30 13.44 -0.52
CA ALA A 111 -2.07 12.68 -0.37
C ALA A 111 -2.37 11.43 0.47
N VAL A 112 -2.45 10.29 -0.20
CA VAL A 112 -2.78 9.01 0.42
C VAL A 112 -1.48 8.28 0.78
N THR A 113 -1.35 7.95 2.06
CA THR A 113 -0.27 7.13 2.61
C THR A 113 -0.83 5.78 3.06
N THR A 114 -0.06 4.73 2.88
CA THR A 114 -0.52 3.36 3.10
C THR A 114 0.15 2.73 4.31
N ARG A 115 -0.66 2.08 5.15
CA ARG A 115 -0.19 1.25 6.26
C ARG A 115 -0.70 -0.18 6.09
N PHE A 116 0.22 -1.10 5.85
CA PHE A 116 -0.12 -2.52 5.74
C PHE A 116 -0.06 -3.22 7.10
N VAL A 117 -1.11 -3.94 7.44
CA VAL A 117 -1.19 -4.80 8.63
C VAL A 117 -1.66 -6.18 8.18
N ALA A 118 -0.89 -7.24 8.44
CA ALA A 118 -1.18 -8.56 7.90
C ALA A 118 -2.23 -9.33 8.72
N GLY A 119 -3.53 -9.14 8.43
CA GLY A 119 -4.61 -9.97 8.95
C GLY A 119 -4.77 -9.91 10.47
N ALA A 120 -4.38 -8.80 11.09
CA ALA A 120 -4.52 -8.53 12.51
C ALA A 120 -5.53 -7.39 12.73
N ASP A 121 -6.02 -7.29 13.96
CA ASP A 121 -6.91 -6.21 14.35
C ASP A 121 -6.09 -4.93 14.59
N VAL A 122 -6.65 -3.80 14.18
CA VAL A 122 -6.04 -2.48 14.29
C VAL A 122 -6.93 -1.57 15.11
N ILE A 123 -6.35 -0.90 16.09
CA ILE A 123 -6.97 0.20 16.80
C ILE A 123 -6.28 1.48 16.33
N VAL A 124 -7.06 2.43 15.83
CA VAL A 124 -6.53 3.73 15.41
C VAL A 124 -6.43 4.62 16.66
N GLY A 125 -5.21 4.92 17.09
CA GLY A 125 -4.88 5.93 18.10
C GLY A 125 -4.65 7.30 17.47
N ASP A 126 -4.43 8.34 18.28
CA ASP A 126 -4.44 9.75 17.81
C ASP A 126 -3.42 9.98 16.67
N ASP A 127 -2.19 9.48 16.83
CA ASP A 127 -1.10 9.61 15.86
C ASP A 127 -0.53 8.28 15.33
N ASP A 128 -1.02 7.16 15.85
CA ASP A 128 -0.51 5.82 15.57
C ASP A 128 -1.60 4.76 15.36
N LEU A 129 -1.23 3.69 14.67
CA LEU A 129 -2.01 2.46 14.62
C LEU A 129 -1.46 1.50 15.66
N VAL A 130 -2.32 0.91 16.48
CA VAL A 130 -1.95 -0.13 17.44
C VAL A 130 -2.43 -1.49 16.92
N THR A 131 -1.50 -2.43 16.75
CA THR A 131 -1.82 -3.79 16.30
C THR A 131 -0.86 -4.81 16.92
N SER A 132 -1.38 -5.90 17.47
CA SER A 132 -0.60 -6.99 18.08
C SER A 132 0.50 -6.50 19.05
N GLY A 133 0.19 -5.52 19.90
CA GLY A 133 1.13 -4.93 20.86
C GLY A 133 2.16 -3.94 20.26
N ARG A 134 2.11 -3.68 18.96
CA ARG A 134 3.01 -2.74 18.26
C ARG A 134 2.29 -1.44 17.89
N ARG A 135 2.97 -0.31 18.11
CA ARG A 135 2.56 1.02 17.64
C ARG A 135 3.21 1.35 16.30
N MET A 136 2.43 1.88 15.37
CA MET A 136 2.86 2.28 14.03
C MET A 136 2.49 3.74 13.79
N PRO A 137 3.40 4.70 14.00
CA PRO A 137 3.10 6.13 13.83
C PRO A 137 2.77 6.46 12.36
N PHE A 138 1.80 7.34 12.15
CA PHE A 138 1.36 7.73 10.80
C PHE A 138 1.11 9.23 10.63
N ALA A 139 0.73 9.96 11.68
CA ALA A 139 0.24 11.34 11.52
C ALA A 139 1.29 12.25 10.88
N ARG A 140 2.52 12.24 11.40
CA ARG A 140 3.62 13.06 10.84
C ARG A 140 3.90 12.76 9.37
N SER A 141 3.94 11.48 8.98
CA SER A 141 4.19 11.10 7.59
C SER A 141 3.05 11.55 6.67
N ALA A 142 1.80 11.43 7.11
CA ALA A 142 0.65 11.85 6.31
C ALA A 142 0.57 13.38 6.15
N VAL A 143 0.85 14.13 7.21
CA VAL A 143 0.96 15.60 7.15
C VAL A 143 2.12 16.03 6.23
N SER A 144 3.28 15.38 6.33
CA SER A 144 4.42 15.63 5.45
C SER A 144 4.08 15.36 3.98
N ALA A 145 3.38 14.25 3.71
CA ALA A 145 2.94 13.89 2.37
C ALA A 145 1.98 14.95 1.79
N ALA A 146 0.98 15.39 2.57
CA ALA A 146 0.05 16.44 2.16
C ALA A 146 0.75 17.76 1.86
N ARG A 147 1.69 18.19 2.73
CA ARG A 147 2.50 19.40 2.51
C ARG A 147 3.33 19.30 1.25
N ARG A 148 3.94 18.14 0.99
CA ARG A 148 4.74 17.93 -0.22
C ARG A 148 3.89 18.00 -1.48
N VAL A 149 2.72 17.36 -1.49
CA VAL A 149 1.79 17.46 -2.63
C VAL A 149 1.32 18.91 -2.81
N ALA A 150 1.06 19.65 -1.73
CA ALA A 150 0.71 21.07 -1.84
C ALA A 150 1.85 21.91 -2.44
N GLN A 151 3.11 21.61 -2.10
CA GLN A 151 4.28 22.25 -2.72
C GLN A 151 4.39 21.93 -4.23
N LEU A 152 4.14 20.67 -4.61
CA LEU A 152 4.15 20.24 -6.02
C LEU A 152 3.01 20.89 -6.82
N ALA A 153 1.83 21.04 -6.22
CA ALA A 153 0.70 21.70 -6.85
C ALA A 153 0.90 23.24 -6.92
N GLY A 154 1.56 23.83 -5.93
CA GLY A 154 1.91 25.25 -5.92
C GLY A 154 0.70 26.15 -6.15
N ARG A 155 0.81 27.08 -7.11
CA ARG A 155 -0.23 28.05 -7.44
C ARG A 155 -1.37 27.49 -8.30
N SER A 156 -1.31 26.24 -8.74
CA SER A 156 -2.41 25.60 -9.47
C SER A 156 -3.59 25.26 -8.56
N LEU A 157 -3.38 25.17 -7.24
CA LEU A 157 -4.46 24.96 -6.28
C LEU A 157 -5.41 26.16 -6.26
N PRO A 158 -6.72 25.96 -6.48
CA PRO A 158 -7.69 27.04 -6.34
C PRO A 158 -7.73 27.61 -4.92
N PRO A 159 -8.10 28.90 -4.76
CA PRO A 159 -8.26 29.52 -3.45
C PRO A 159 -9.19 28.72 -2.54
N GLY A 160 -8.75 28.44 -1.31
CA GLY A 160 -9.54 27.68 -0.33
C GLY A 160 -9.44 26.15 -0.45
N VAL A 161 -8.80 25.62 -1.50
CA VAL A 161 -8.56 24.18 -1.64
C VAL A 161 -7.22 23.81 -1.01
N ALA A 162 -7.27 23.02 0.07
CA ALA A 162 -6.08 22.45 0.70
C ALA A 162 -5.91 20.97 0.34
N VAL A 163 -4.66 20.51 0.26
CA VAL A 163 -4.35 19.08 0.12
C VAL A 163 -4.63 18.36 1.43
N ARG A 164 -5.45 17.31 1.39
CA ARG A 164 -5.78 16.49 2.56
C ARG A 164 -4.85 15.29 2.67
N GLY A 165 -4.23 15.12 3.83
CA GLY A 165 -3.49 13.90 4.14
C GLY A 165 -4.45 12.79 4.57
N VAL A 166 -4.27 11.60 4.02
CA VAL A 166 -5.11 10.44 4.31
C VAL A 166 -4.22 9.23 4.58
N VAL A 167 -4.55 8.47 5.62
CA VAL A 167 -3.91 7.19 5.92
C VAL A 167 -4.88 6.07 5.61
N VAL A 168 -4.47 5.16 4.73
CA VAL A 168 -5.26 4.01 4.36
C VAL A 168 -4.63 2.75 4.96
N VAL A 169 -5.43 2.04 5.75
CA VAL A 169 -5.03 0.77 6.37
C VAL A 169 -5.41 -0.37 5.43
N ALA A 170 -4.41 -1.15 5.03
CA ALA A 170 -4.56 -2.27 4.11
C ALA A 170 -4.24 -3.60 4.78
N GLY A 171 -5.02 -4.64 4.45
CA GLY A 171 -4.79 -6.02 4.88
C GLY A 171 -5.18 -6.35 6.32
N ALA A 172 -5.61 -5.35 7.11
CA ALA A 172 -6.10 -5.57 8.47
C ALA A 172 -7.35 -6.46 8.46
N ARG A 173 -7.58 -7.17 9.56
CA ARG A 173 -8.81 -7.96 9.73
C ARG A 173 -9.99 -7.08 10.12
N THR A 174 -9.73 -6.15 11.05
CA THR A 174 -10.69 -5.14 11.48
C THR A 174 -9.93 -3.85 11.77
N VAL A 175 -10.57 -2.69 11.52
CA VAL A 175 -10.03 -1.38 11.92
C VAL A 175 -11.04 -0.68 12.81
N ARG A 176 -10.69 -0.51 14.08
CA ARG A 176 -11.52 0.16 15.08
C ARG A 176 -11.01 1.56 15.32
N ARG A 177 -11.88 2.54 15.19
CA ARG A 177 -11.56 3.93 15.49
C ARG A 177 -11.67 4.16 16.99
N GLY A 178 -10.59 4.62 17.63
CA GLY A 178 -10.68 5.25 18.95
C GLY A 178 -11.55 6.51 18.94
N SER A 179 -12.05 6.91 20.11
CA SER A 179 -13.12 7.89 20.36
C SER A 179 -12.75 9.37 20.22
N ARG A 180 -11.70 9.74 19.47
CA ARG A 180 -11.24 11.14 19.38
C ARG A 180 -11.09 11.66 17.94
N HIS A 181 -11.26 12.97 17.82
CA HIS A 181 -11.05 13.76 16.61
C HIS A 181 -9.56 13.75 16.24
N ARG A 182 -9.24 13.57 14.96
CA ARG A 182 -7.87 13.31 14.48
C ARG A 182 -7.41 14.41 13.54
N VAL A 183 -6.12 14.69 13.55
CA VAL A 183 -5.47 15.64 12.63
C VAL A 183 -5.47 15.12 11.18
N VAL A 184 -5.55 13.80 11.00
CA VAL A 184 -5.47 13.12 9.70
C VAL A 184 -6.59 12.08 9.60
N ASP A 185 -7.24 12.01 8.44
CA ASP A 185 -8.23 10.98 8.14
C ASP A 185 -7.58 9.60 8.03
N VAL A 186 -8.15 8.63 8.74
CA VAL A 186 -7.77 7.21 8.62
C VAL A 186 -8.93 6.45 8.00
N ARG A 187 -8.67 5.64 6.97
CA ARG A 187 -9.67 4.86 6.24
C ARG A 187 -9.19 3.42 6.08
N GLU A 188 -10.13 2.49 6.00
CA GLU A 188 -9.85 1.14 5.52
C GLU A 188 -9.72 1.17 4.00
N ALA A 189 -8.88 0.31 3.41
CA ALA A 189 -8.71 0.26 1.97
C ALA A 189 -10.05 0.12 1.23
N ALA A 190 -10.91 -0.81 1.64
CA ALA A 190 -12.21 -1.05 1.00
C ALA A 190 -13.18 0.15 1.08
N ALA A 191 -12.96 1.10 1.99
CA ALA A 191 -13.83 2.25 2.20
C ALA A 191 -13.24 3.55 1.61
N VAL A 192 -12.00 3.55 1.12
CA VAL A 192 -11.33 4.79 0.69
C VAL A 192 -11.99 5.39 -0.54
N ARG A 193 -12.40 4.55 -1.50
CA ARG A 193 -13.00 4.98 -2.76
C ARG A 193 -14.31 5.71 -2.53
N GLU A 194 -15.28 5.04 -1.89
CA GLU A 194 -16.58 5.63 -1.54
C GLU A 194 -16.40 6.91 -0.72
N TRP A 195 -15.46 6.92 0.23
CA TRP A 195 -15.17 8.10 1.01
C TRP A 195 -14.64 9.27 0.16
N LEU A 196 -13.73 9.02 -0.79
CA LEU A 196 -13.26 10.06 -1.72
C LEU A 196 -14.42 10.61 -2.56
N GLU A 197 -15.25 9.74 -3.13
CA GLU A 197 -16.41 10.09 -3.96
C GLU A 197 -17.49 10.85 -3.18
N SER A 198 -17.61 10.62 -1.87
CA SER A 198 -18.60 11.31 -1.01
C SER A 198 -18.32 12.80 -0.77
N HIS A 199 -17.13 13.29 -1.13
CA HIS A 199 -16.80 14.70 -0.93
C HIS A 199 -17.52 15.59 -1.94
N PRO A 200 -18.08 16.74 -1.50
CA PRO A 200 -18.66 17.72 -2.41
C PRO A 200 -17.68 18.15 -3.50
N PRO A 201 -18.14 18.38 -4.73
CA PRO A 201 -17.28 18.84 -5.80
C PRO A 201 -16.79 20.26 -5.49
N VAL A 202 -15.47 20.42 -5.44
CA VAL A 202 -14.74 21.69 -5.23
C VAL A 202 -13.77 21.99 -6.38
N LEU A 203 -13.48 21.00 -7.23
CA LEU A 203 -12.72 21.15 -8.47
C LEU A 203 -13.61 20.78 -9.66
N ASP A 204 -13.59 21.60 -10.71
CA ASP A 204 -14.09 21.23 -12.03
C ASP A 204 -13.03 20.41 -12.80
N ASP A 205 -13.41 19.90 -13.96
CA ASP A 205 -12.56 18.97 -14.72
C ASP A 205 -11.27 19.66 -15.23
N ASP A 206 -11.35 20.96 -15.59
CA ASP A 206 -10.18 21.77 -16.01
C ASP A 206 -9.21 21.99 -14.84
N ALA A 207 -9.72 22.29 -13.63
CA ALA A 207 -8.90 22.44 -12.44
C ALA A 207 -8.26 21.10 -12.02
N VAL A 208 -8.96 19.99 -12.19
CA VAL A 208 -8.41 18.64 -11.94
C VAL A 208 -7.21 18.39 -12.85
N GLU A 209 -7.36 18.60 -14.15
CA GLU A 209 -6.27 18.41 -15.11
C GLU A 209 -5.11 19.38 -14.83
N GLY A 210 -5.40 20.67 -14.66
CA GLY A 210 -4.39 21.69 -14.41
C GLY A 210 -3.55 21.42 -13.16
N VAL A 211 -4.18 21.01 -12.06
CA VAL A 211 -3.49 20.64 -10.82
C VAL A 211 -2.64 19.38 -11.02
N ALA A 212 -3.19 18.34 -11.67
CA ALA A 212 -2.46 17.10 -11.92
C ALA A 212 -1.24 17.31 -12.82
N VAL A 213 -1.39 18.09 -13.90
CA VAL A 213 -0.29 18.49 -14.79
C VAL A 213 0.78 19.25 -14.03
N GLN A 214 0.41 20.22 -13.19
CA GLN A 214 1.37 21.00 -12.41
C GLN A 214 2.13 20.13 -11.40
N ILE A 215 1.44 19.22 -10.69
CA ILE A 215 2.07 18.26 -9.79
C ILE A 215 3.09 17.42 -10.57
N ALA A 216 2.71 16.94 -11.75
CA ALA A 216 3.56 16.07 -12.54
C ALA A 216 4.82 16.78 -13.07
N GLN A 217 4.67 18.00 -13.59
CA GLN A 217 5.79 18.84 -14.03
C GLN A 217 6.74 19.16 -12.88
N SER A 218 6.21 19.61 -11.74
CA SER A 218 7.02 19.98 -10.57
C SER A 218 7.77 18.79 -10.01
N TYR A 219 7.11 17.63 -10.02
CA TYR A 219 7.72 16.37 -9.63
C TYR A 219 8.88 16.01 -10.56
N GLU A 220 8.71 16.05 -11.88
CA GLU A 220 9.78 15.74 -12.84
C GLU A 220 10.93 16.75 -12.80
N ALA A 221 10.65 18.03 -12.58
CA ALA A 221 11.68 19.05 -12.40
C ALA A 221 12.55 18.74 -11.16
N THR A 222 11.93 18.23 -10.09
CA THR A 222 12.64 17.83 -8.86
C THR A 222 13.32 16.46 -9.02
N ALA A 223 12.69 15.53 -9.73
CA ALA A 223 13.14 14.15 -9.92
C ALA A 223 14.14 13.99 -11.07
N GLY A 224 14.25 14.94 -11.99
CA GLY A 224 15.20 14.94 -13.11
C GLY A 224 16.67 14.92 -12.69
N ALA A 225 16.95 15.16 -11.41
CA ALA A 225 18.24 14.97 -10.76
C ALA A 225 18.51 13.52 -10.29
N LEU A 226 17.54 12.58 -10.43
CA LEU A 226 17.69 11.18 -10.01
C LEU A 226 18.22 10.30 -11.16
N PRO A 227 19.15 9.35 -10.90
CA PRO A 227 19.69 8.46 -11.93
C PRO A 227 18.60 7.62 -12.61
N ARG A 228 18.45 7.75 -13.93
CA ARG A 228 17.48 7.01 -14.75
C ARG A 228 18.07 5.69 -15.22
N GLY A 229 17.61 4.56 -14.66
CA GLY A 229 18.01 3.21 -15.09
C GLY A 229 16.96 2.14 -14.75
N VAL A 230 15.68 2.39 -15.09
CA VAL A 230 14.55 1.74 -14.37
C VAL A 230 13.77 0.69 -15.18
N THR A 231 13.81 0.60 -16.52
CA THR A 231 12.87 -0.28 -17.24
C THR A 231 13.16 -1.79 -17.11
N ALA A 232 14.38 -2.25 -17.45
CA ALA A 232 14.75 -3.67 -17.29
C ALA A 232 14.81 -4.12 -15.81
N SER A 233 15.16 -3.20 -14.92
CA SER A 233 15.16 -3.41 -13.46
C SER A 233 13.75 -3.61 -12.90
N THR A 234 12.73 -2.93 -13.45
CA THR A 234 11.35 -3.02 -12.95
C THR A 234 10.72 -4.38 -13.21
N VAL A 235 10.89 -4.96 -14.42
CA VAL A 235 10.34 -6.28 -14.76
C VAL A 235 10.93 -7.37 -13.85
N THR A 236 12.26 -7.34 -13.66
CA THR A 236 12.96 -8.27 -12.77
C THR A 236 12.49 -8.12 -11.32
N SER A 237 12.37 -6.88 -10.84
CA SER A 237 11.90 -6.59 -9.48
C SER A 237 10.47 -7.10 -9.25
N ALA A 238 9.58 -6.90 -10.21
CA ALA A 238 8.21 -7.40 -10.16
C ALA A 238 8.15 -8.93 -10.12
N ALA A 239 8.99 -9.63 -10.90
CA ALA A 239 9.06 -11.08 -10.89
C ALA A 239 9.56 -11.64 -9.53
N ILE A 240 10.60 -11.04 -8.95
CA ILE A 240 11.12 -11.38 -7.61
C ILE A 240 10.02 -11.20 -6.56
N PHE A 241 9.33 -10.06 -6.59
CA PHE A 241 8.26 -9.77 -5.66
C PHE A 241 7.09 -10.75 -5.78
N ALA A 242 6.62 -11.02 -7.01
CA ALA A 242 5.53 -11.96 -7.27
C ALA A 242 5.87 -13.38 -6.79
N ARG A 243 7.13 -13.80 -6.90
CA ARG A 243 7.61 -15.06 -6.33
C ARG A 243 7.49 -15.06 -4.79
N LEU A 244 7.97 -14.01 -4.12
CA LEU A 244 7.86 -13.88 -2.66
C LEU A 244 6.41 -13.87 -2.19
N GLU A 245 5.49 -13.26 -2.94
CA GLU A 245 4.05 -13.30 -2.63
C GLU A 245 3.48 -14.71 -2.71
N ARG A 246 3.76 -15.44 -3.80
CA ARG A 246 3.33 -16.84 -3.97
C ARG A 246 3.86 -17.72 -2.84
N GLU A 247 5.16 -17.64 -2.55
CA GLU A 247 5.79 -18.39 -1.47
C GLU A 247 5.19 -18.01 -0.10
N SER A 248 4.87 -16.73 0.13
CA SER A 248 4.24 -16.27 1.37
C SER A 248 2.81 -16.79 1.53
N ALA A 249 2.06 -16.91 0.43
CA ALA A 249 0.73 -17.51 0.42
C ALA A 249 0.79 -19.01 0.73
N VAL A 250 1.74 -19.73 0.12
CA VAL A 250 1.99 -21.16 0.41
C VAL A 250 2.38 -21.35 1.87
N ALA A 251 3.33 -20.57 2.39
CA ALA A 251 3.75 -20.63 3.79
C ALA A 251 2.57 -20.40 4.75
N ARG A 252 1.64 -19.50 4.42
CA ARG A 252 0.43 -19.26 5.21
C ARG A 252 -0.50 -20.48 5.22
N ARG A 253 -0.72 -21.13 4.08
CA ARG A 253 -1.53 -22.35 3.96
C ARG A 253 -0.93 -23.49 4.79
N ILE A 254 0.39 -23.68 4.70
CA ILE A 254 1.13 -24.68 5.48
C ILE A 254 0.96 -24.43 6.99
N ARG A 255 1.06 -23.17 7.46
CA ARG A 255 0.82 -22.85 8.88
C ARG A 255 -0.61 -23.18 9.33
N VAL A 256 -1.61 -22.95 8.47
CA VAL A 256 -3.00 -23.30 8.78
C VAL A 256 -3.16 -24.82 8.86
N LEU A 257 -2.55 -25.56 7.93
CA LEU A 257 -2.54 -27.02 7.96
C LEU A 257 -1.90 -27.56 9.24
N TRP A 258 -0.73 -27.06 9.63
CA TRP A 258 -0.07 -27.49 10.87
C TRP A 258 -0.91 -27.20 12.12
N ARG A 259 -1.64 -26.08 12.15
CA ARG A 259 -2.61 -25.81 13.23
C ARG A 259 -3.74 -26.82 13.27
N ALA A 260 -4.29 -27.19 12.11
CA ALA A 260 -5.36 -28.18 12.02
C ALA A 260 -4.87 -29.58 12.45
N VAL A 261 -3.68 -29.99 12.01
CA VAL A 261 -3.04 -31.25 12.45
C VAL A 261 -2.84 -31.25 13.97
N GLY A 262 -2.32 -30.15 14.54
CA GLY A 262 -2.16 -30.03 15.99
C GLY A 262 -3.49 -30.18 16.75
N VAL A 263 -4.55 -29.54 16.28
CA VAL A 263 -5.90 -29.69 16.86
C VAL A 263 -6.42 -31.12 16.73
N ALA A 264 -6.21 -31.78 15.59
CA ALA A 264 -6.62 -33.18 15.37
C ALA A 264 -5.87 -34.14 16.31
N VAL A 265 -4.57 -33.94 16.53
CA VAL A 265 -3.78 -34.74 17.47
C VAL A 265 -4.27 -34.54 18.91
N LEU A 266 -4.51 -33.29 19.34
CA LEU A 266 -5.01 -32.99 20.69
C LEU A 266 -6.39 -33.60 20.94
N THR A 267 -7.31 -33.49 19.96
CA THR A 267 -8.66 -34.06 20.06
C THR A 267 -8.64 -35.58 20.03
N GLY A 268 -7.81 -36.20 19.19
CA GLY A 268 -7.61 -37.66 19.17
C GLY A 268 -7.03 -38.18 20.50
N ALA A 269 -6.04 -37.49 21.07
CA ALA A 269 -5.48 -37.85 22.38
C ALA A 269 -6.52 -37.75 23.51
N LEU A 270 -7.35 -36.69 23.51
CA LEU A 270 -8.46 -36.54 24.46
C LEU A 270 -9.49 -37.67 24.31
N TRP A 271 -9.83 -38.04 23.07
CA TRP A 271 -10.76 -39.14 22.79
C TRP A 271 -10.23 -40.47 23.32
N VAL A 272 -8.97 -40.81 23.03
CA VAL A 272 -8.33 -42.03 23.52
C VAL A 272 -8.36 -42.05 25.06
N SER A 273 -7.93 -40.97 25.72
CA SER A 273 -7.95 -40.86 27.18
C SER A 273 -9.37 -41.03 27.77
N PHE A 274 -10.38 -40.43 27.13
CA PHE A 274 -11.78 -40.56 27.55
C PHE A 274 -12.29 -42.01 27.43
N THR A 275 -11.97 -42.69 26.32
CA THR A 275 -12.39 -44.09 26.10
C THR A 275 -11.70 -45.09 27.03
N GLN A 276 -10.48 -44.80 27.49
CA GLN A 276 -9.72 -45.68 28.39
C GLN A 276 -10.01 -45.40 29.87
N LEU A 277 -10.63 -44.25 30.20
CA LEU A 277 -10.95 -43.85 31.56
C LEU A 277 -11.83 -44.87 32.32
N PRO A 278 -12.90 -45.44 31.73
CA PRO A 278 -13.76 -46.41 32.41
C PRO A 278 -13.01 -47.71 32.75
N ALA A 279 -12.17 -48.20 31.84
CA ALA A 279 -11.36 -49.40 32.06
C ALA A 279 -10.31 -49.18 33.15
N TRP A 280 -9.69 -48.00 33.20
CA TRP A 280 -8.73 -47.65 34.23
C TRP A 280 -9.39 -47.50 35.62
N LEU A 281 -10.55 -46.84 35.69
CA LEU A 281 -11.32 -46.69 36.94
C LEU A 281 -11.79 -48.05 37.48
N ALA A 282 -12.23 -48.96 36.60
CA ALA A 282 -12.64 -50.31 36.99
C ALA A 282 -11.50 -51.14 37.59
N LEU A 283 -10.24 -50.87 37.23
CA LEU A 283 -9.07 -51.60 37.75
C LEU A 283 -8.54 -51.07 39.09
N HIS A 284 -8.90 -49.85 39.50
CA HIS A 284 -8.31 -49.17 40.67
C HIS A 284 -9.31 -48.82 41.77
N LEU A 285 -10.62 -48.82 41.46
CA LEU A 285 -11.69 -48.51 42.42
C LEU A 285 -12.62 -49.68 42.72
N GLY A 286 -12.38 -50.86 42.14
CA GLY A 286 -13.05 -52.12 42.46
C GLY A 286 -12.10 -53.07 43.17
#